data_AF-G9ZM50-F1
#
_entry.id   AF-G9ZM50-F1
#
_cell.length_a   1.000
_cell.length_b   1.000
_cell.length_c   1.000
_cell.angle_alpha   90.00
_cell.angle_beta   90.00
_cell.angle_gamma   90.00
#
_symmetry.space_group_name_H-M   'P 1'
#
loop_
_entity.id
_entity.type
_entity.pdbx_description
1 polymer ?
#
loop_
_entity_poly.entity_id
_entity_poly.type
_entity_poly.pdbx_seq_one_letter_code
_entity_poly.pdbx_strand_id
1 'polypeptide(L)'
;MPNKRVTVKNSRFESGKTNIAVPVTGVTPDEILNQLRRALAVEPDVIEWRIDFFKQVLNQAVYMDLAKTINRLIGDTVLLTTFRTTHEGGASNLGYGLLCHLPLDFRKSPNRHD
;
A
#
# COMPACT_ATOMS: atom_id res chain seq x y z
N MET A 1 10.68 -17.57 -23.90
CA MET A 1 10.15 -16.31 -23.33
C MET A 1 11.22 -15.76 -22.38
N PRO A 2 11.67 -14.49 -22.51
CA PRO A 2 12.58 -13.95 -21.52
C PRO A 2 11.89 -13.94 -20.15
N ASN A 3 12.60 -14.35 -19.10
CA ASN A 3 12.09 -14.32 -17.73
C ASN A 3 11.82 -12.86 -17.33
N LYS A 4 10.56 -12.44 -17.45
CA LYS A 4 10.11 -11.10 -17.06
C LYS A 4 10.22 -11.03 -15.54
N ARG A 5 10.96 -10.03 -15.07
CA ARG A 5 11.24 -9.82 -13.64
C ARG A 5 11.00 -8.37 -13.28
N VAL A 6 10.53 -8.15 -12.07
CA VAL A 6 10.31 -6.82 -11.50
C VAL A 6 11.08 -6.74 -10.20
N THR A 7 11.82 -5.65 -10.00
CA THR A 7 12.52 -5.38 -8.75
C THR A 7 11.88 -4.15 -8.12
N VAL A 8 11.51 -4.24 -6.85
CA VAL A 8 10.99 -3.13 -6.05
C VAL A 8 11.74 -3.11 -4.73
N LYS A 9 12.43 -2.00 -4.43
CA LYS A 9 13.41 -1.93 -3.33
C LYS A 9 14.41 -3.10 -3.45
N ASN A 10 14.56 -3.90 -2.40
CA ASN A 10 15.44 -5.08 -2.37
C ASN A 10 14.71 -6.38 -2.75
N SER A 11 13.40 -6.32 -3.01
CA SER A 11 12.60 -7.49 -3.37
C SER A 11 12.57 -7.73 -4.87
N ARG A 12 12.68 -9.01 -5.25
CA ARG A 12 12.73 -9.46 -6.63
C ARG A 12 11.59 -10.43 -6.91
N PHE A 13 10.73 -10.05 -7.84
CA PHE A 13 9.57 -10.81 -8.30
C PHE A 13 9.93 -11.44 -9.65
N GLU A 14 9.98 -12.76 -9.68
CA GLU A 14 10.37 -13.54 -10.85
C GLU A 14 9.54 -14.81 -10.96
N SER A 15 9.38 -15.30 -12.19
CA SER A 15 8.58 -16.50 -12.47
C SER A 15 9.10 -17.71 -11.68
N GLY A 16 8.18 -18.50 -11.13
CA GLY A 16 8.49 -19.72 -10.37
C GLY A 16 8.81 -19.50 -8.89
N LYS A 17 8.89 -18.26 -8.41
CA LYS A 17 9.02 -17.94 -6.98
C LYS A 17 7.69 -17.40 -6.44
N THR A 18 7.21 -17.96 -5.33
CA THR A 18 6.04 -17.43 -4.61
C THR A 18 6.50 -16.39 -3.58
N ASN A 19 5.83 -15.24 -3.55
CA ASN A 19 6.02 -14.22 -2.53
C ASN A 19 4.75 -14.14 -1.66
N ILE A 20 4.92 -13.82 -0.38
CA ILE A 20 3.85 -13.68 0.60
C ILE A 20 3.48 -12.20 0.77
N ALA A 21 2.21 -11.88 0.50
CA ALA A 21 1.62 -10.58 0.75
C ALA A 21 0.69 -10.64 1.97
N VAL A 22 0.90 -9.76 2.96
CA VAL A 22 0.04 -9.66 4.14
C VAL A 22 -0.83 -8.41 4.06
N PRO A 23 -2.17 -8.53 4.12
CA PRO A 23 -3.06 -7.39 3.99
C PRO A 23 -3.18 -6.57 5.29
N VAL A 24 -3.29 -5.25 5.14
CA VAL A 24 -3.63 -4.27 6.17
C VAL A 24 -4.92 -3.58 5.75
N THR A 25 -5.97 -3.73 6.57
CA THR A 25 -7.36 -3.31 6.29
C THR A 25 -7.93 -2.41 7.40
N GLY A 26 -7.08 -1.81 8.23
CA GLY A 26 -7.51 -0.91 9.30
C GLY A 26 -8.31 0.27 8.74
N VAL A 27 -9.34 0.70 9.48
CA VAL A 27 -10.24 1.76 9.02
C VAL A 27 -9.81 3.15 9.51
N THR A 28 -8.96 3.20 10.54
CA THR A 28 -8.36 4.42 11.12
C THR A 28 -6.82 4.37 11.04
N PRO A 29 -6.13 5.52 11.14
CA PRO A 29 -4.66 5.54 11.16
C PRO A 29 -4.06 4.64 12.25
N ASP A 30 -4.61 4.65 13.46
CA ASP A 30 -4.11 3.83 14.57
C ASP A 30 -4.29 2.34 14.33
N GLU A 31 -5.45 1.91 13.81
CA GLU A 31 -5.69 0.52 13.44
C GLU A 31 -4.73 0.06 12.33
N ILE A 32 -4.52 0.90 11.32
CA ILE A 32 -3.61 0.63 10.20
C ILE A 32 -2.20 0.43 10.75
N LEU A 33 -1.70 1.35 11.58
CA LEU A 33 -0.35 1.26 12.15
C LEU A 33 -0.20 0.05 13.09
N ASN A 34 -1.23 -0.29 13.86
CA ASN A 34 -1.20 -1.46 14.74
C ASN A 34 -1.22 -2.78 13.96
N GLN A 35 -2.03 -2.89 12.91
CA GLN A 35 -2.02 -4.03 12.00
C GLN A 35 -0.68 -4.15 11.28
N LEU A 36 -0.13 -3.02 10.82
CA LEU A 36 1.14 -2.96 10.12
C LEU A 36 2.30 -3.49 10.98
N ARG A 37 2.36 -3.12 12.26
CA ARG A 37 3.36 -3.68 13.20
C ARG A 37 3.23 -5.20 13.36
N ARG A 38 2.01 -5.73 13.45
CA ARG A 38 1.78 -7.18 13.51
C ARG A 38 2.15 -7.88 12.21
N ALA A 39 1.84 -7.26 11.07
CA ALA A 39 2.21 -7.78 9.76
C ALA A 39 3.74 -7.83 9.58
N LEU A 40 4.47 -6.80 10.02
CA LEU A 40 5.93 -6.79 9.96
C LEU A 40 6.57 -7.88 10.82
N ALA A 41 5.94 -8.26 11.94
CA ALA A 41 6.45 -9.30 12.84
C ALA A 41 6.48 -10.71 12.21
N VAL A 42 5.77 -10.93 11.10
CA VAL A 42 5.82 -12.20 10.35
C VAL A 42 6.71 -12.12 9.10
N GLU A 43 7.52 -11.06 8.98
CA GLU A 43 8.53 -10.87 7.93
C GLU A 43 8.03 -11.10 6.48
N PRO A 44 6.96 -10.39 6.03
CA PRO A 44 6.37 -10.62 4.73
C PRO A 44 7.25 -10.07 3.60
N ASP A 45 7.15 -10.66 2.41
CA ASP A 45 7.76 -10.10 1.20
C ASP A 45 7.10 -8.75 0.83
N VAL A 46 5.78 -8.68 1.01
CA VAL A 46 4.94 -7.54 0.62
C VAL A 46 3.91 -7.26 1.70
N ILE A 47 3.69 -5.98 1.98
CA ILE A 47 2.54 -5.52 2.74
C ILE A 47 1.54 -4.96 1.73
N GLU A 48 0.32 -5.50 1.74
CA GLU A 48 -0.77 -4.95 0.94
C GLU A 48 -1.60 -4.00 1.80
N TRP A 49 -1.55 -2.70 1.53
CA TRP A 49 -2.45 -1.74 2.17
C TRP A 49 -3.73 -1.59 1.35
N ARG A 50 -4.82 -2.15 1.88
CA ARG A 50 -6.16 -2.09 1.29
C ARG A 50 -6.84 -0.78 1.67
N ILE A 51 -6.55 0.25 0.90
CA ILE A 51 -7.02 1.62 1.15
C ILE A 51 -8.54 1.78 0.96
N ASP A 52 -9.21 0.82 0.33
CA ASP A 52 -10.67 0.77 0.28
C ASP A 52 -11.34 0.57 1.67
N PHE A 53 -10.60 0.16 2.70
CA PHE A 53 -11.11 0.15 4.08
C PHE A 53 -10.88 1.47 4.82
N PHE A 54 -9.97 2.31 4.34
CA PHE A 54 -9.55 3.50 5.07
C PHE A 54 -10.60 4.62 4.95
N LYS A 55 -11.24 4.98 6.06
CA LYS A 55 -12.35 5.96 6.06
C LYS A 55 -11.97 7.35 5.55
N GLN A 56 -10.71 7.74 5.71
CA GLN A 56 -10.20 9.06 5.34
C GLN A 56 -9.36 9.03 4.06
N VAL A 57 -9.55 8.03 3.20
CA VAL A 57 -8.74 7.83 1.98
C VAL A 57 -8.76 9.03 1.02
N LEU A 58 -9.86 9.80 0.98
CA LEU A 58 -9.97 11.02 0.16
C LEU A 58 -9.40 12.28 0.84
N ASN A 59 -9.06 12.23 2.13
CA ASN A 59 -8.42 13.34 2.81
C ASN A 59 -6.92 13.31 2.49
N GLN A 60 -6.50 14.12 1.52
CA GLN A 60 -5.12 14.11 1.02
C GLN A 60 -4.08 14.38 2.12
N ALA A 61 -4.35 15.31 3.05
CA ALA A 61 -3.40 15.62 4.13
C ALA A 61 -3.22 14.40 5.05
N VAL A 62 -4.33 13.83 5.52
CA VAL A 62 -4.30 12.65 6.41
C VAL A 62 -3.67 11.45 5.71
N TYR A 63 -4.03 11.21 4.44
CA TYR A 63 -3.46 10.12 3.65
C TYR A 63 -1.94 10.28 3.51
N MET A 64 -1.46 11.47 3.14
CA MET A 64 -0.03 11.71 2.90
C MET A 64 0.79 11.59 4.18
N ASP A 65 0.26 12.05 5.32
CA ASP A 65 0.96 11.94 6.60
C ASP A 65 1.00 10.49 7.11
N LEU A 66 -0.10 9.75 6.94
CA LEU A 66 -0.14 8.32 7.23
C LEU A 66 0.82 7.55 6.30
N ALA A 67 0.80 7.84 5.01
CA ALA A 67 1.70 7.24 4.02
C ALA A 67 3.18 7.44 4.34
N LYS A 68 3.58 8.65 4.74
CA LYS A 68 4.96 8.93 5.20
C LYS A 68 5.30 8.10 6.44
N THR A 69 4.36 7.99 7.36
CA THR A 69 4.52 7.22 8.60
C THR A 69 4.66 5.73 8.31
N ILE A 70 3.81 5.18 7.43
CA ILE A 70 3.90 3.80 6.94
C ILE A 70 5.27 3.56 6.28
N ASN A 71 5.69 4.42 5.35
CA ASN A 71 6.99 4.27 4.67
C ASN A 71 8.18 4.23 5.63
N ARG A 72 8.17 5.07 6.67
CA ARG A 72 9.20 5.02 7.72
C ARG A 72 9.14 3.72 8.53
N LEU A 73 7.94 3.25 8.86
CA LEU A 73 7.75 2.07 9.70
C LEU A 73 8.10 0.76 9.00
N ILE A 74 7.81 0.62 7.70
CA ILE A 74 8.06 -0.61 6.95
C ILE A 74 9.51 -0.75 6.45
N GLY A 75 10.32 0.32 6.53
CA GLY A 75 11.68 0.33 6.00
C GLY A 75 11.76 -0.14 4.54
N ASP A 76 12.48 -1.25 4.32
CA ASP A 76 12.70 -1.81 2.98
C ASP A 76 11.63 -2.80 2.51
N THR A 77 10.66 -3.17 3.35
CA THR A 77 9.55 -4.05 2.93
C THR A 77 8.72 -3.38 1.83
N VAL A 78 8.31 -4.14 0.81
CA VAL A 78 7.51 -3.61 -0.30
C VAL A 78 6.10 -3.26 0.19
N LEU A 79 5.64 -2.06 -0.17
CA LEU A 79 4.25 -1.65 0.04
C LEU A 79 3.49 -1.73 -1.30
N LEU A 80 2.50 -2.60 -1.37
CA LEU A 80 1.51 -2.63 -2.42
C LEU A 80 0.27 -1.88 -1.93
N THR A 81 -0.05 -0.75 -2.56
CA THR A 81 -1.30 -0.03 -2.25
C THR A 81 -2.39 -0.49 -3.20
N THR A 82 -3.47 -1.02 -2.64
CA THR A 82 -4.58 -1.59 -3.41
C THR A 82 -5.87 -0.88 -3.02
N PHE A 83 -6.57 -0.32 -4.00
CA PHE A 83 -7.98 0.03 -3.84
C PHE A 83 -8.81 -1.01 -4.58
N ARG A 84 -9.59 -1.83 -3.86
CA ARG A 84 -10.52 -2.76 -4.49
C ARG A 84 -11.90 -2.11 -4.60
N THR A 85 -12.51 -2.18 -5.77
CA THR A 85 -13.85 -1.62 -6.01
C THR A 85 -14.95 -2.51 -5.45
N THR A 86 -16.13 -1.99 -5.14
CA THR A 86 -17.28 -2.79 -4.66
C THR A 86 -17.69 -3.88 -5.65
N HIS A 87 -17.62 -3.60 -6.96
CA HIS A 87 -17.88 -4.58 -8.02
C HIS A 87 -16.91 -5.78 -7.97
N GLU A 88 -15.73 -5.59 -7.39
CA GLU A 88 -14.71 -6.63 -7.17
C GLU A 88 -14.64 -7.07 -5.68
N GLY A 89 -15.66 -6.77 -4.87
CA GLY A 89 -15.74 -7.14 -3.46
C GLY A 89 -14.89 -6.28 -2.51
N GLY A 90 -14.60 -5.04 -2.88
CA GLY A 90 -13.99 -4.02 -2.02
C GLY A 90 -14.95 -3.41 -1.00
N ALA A 91 -14.39 -2.73 0.01
CA ALA A 91 -15.14 -2.27 1.19
C ALA A 91 -15.72 -0.84 1.07
N SER A 92 -15.26 -0.03 0.11
CA SER A 92 -15.68 1.36 -0.03
C SER A 92 -16.53 1.57 -1.27
N ASN A 93 -17.69 2.24 -1.11
CA ASN A 93 -18.62 2.56 -2.19
C ASN A 93 -18.21 3.77 -3.04
N LEU A 94 -16.91 4.07 -3.11
CA LEU A 94 -16.40 5.11 -4.01
C LEU A 94 -16.54 4.65 -5.46
N GLY A 95 -17.22 5.46 -6.28
CA GLY A 95 -17.34 5.21 -7.71
C GLY A 95 -16.01 5.40 -8.44
N TYR A 96 -15.88 4.75 -9.61
CA TYR A 96 -14.66 4.77 -10.44
C TYR A 96 -14.10 6.17 -10.73
N GLY A 97 -14.96 7.17 -10.91
CA GLY A 97 -14.53 8.56 -11.19
C GLY A 97 -13.74 9.21 -10.04
N LEU A 98 -13.97 8.79 -8.79
CA LEU A 98 -13.23 9.30 -7.63
C LEU A 98 -11.90 8.55 -7.42
N LEU A 99 -11.68 7.40 -8.05
CA LEU A 99 -10.42 6.66 -7.95
C LEU A 99 -9.25 7.45 -8.54
N CYS A 100 -9.47 8.18 -9.63
CA CYS A 100 -8.47 9.06 -10.23
C CYS A 100 -8.01 10.19 -9.30
N HIS A 101 -8.82 10.51 -8.29
CA HIS A 101 -8.56 11.56 -7.31
C HIS A 101 -7.91 11.00 -6.03
N LEU A 102 -7.73 9.69 -5.94
CA LEU A 102 -7.00 9.11 -4.83
C LEU A 102 -5.54 9.62 -4.86
N PRO A 103 -4.98 10.00 -3.71
CA PRO A 103 -3.59 10.47 -3.60
C PRO A 103 -2.57 9.32 -3.76
N LEU A 104 -2.64 8.57 -4.85
CA LEU A 104 -1.76 7.42 -5.13
C LEU A 104 -0.35 7.84 -5.59
N ASP A 105 -0.12 9.12 -5.84
CA ASP A 105 1.18 9.65 -6.23
C ASP A 105 2.11 9.82 -5.02
N PHE A 106 2.65 8.70 -4.53
CA PHE A 106 3.71 8.69 -3.53
C PHE A 106 5.06 9.23 -4.07
N ARG A 107 5.18 9.52 -5.38
CA ARG A 107 6.48 9.89 -5.99
C ARG A 107 6.81 11.37 -5.80
N LYS A 108 5.83 12.22 -5.53
CA LYS A 108 6.03 13.66 -5.26
C LYS A 108 6.40 13.91 -3.80
N SER A 109 7.57 13.42 -3.38
CA SER A 109 8.27 14.00 -2.23
C SER A 109 9.05 15.22 -2.71
N PRO A 110 8.91 16.42 -2.10
CA PRO A 110 9.62 17.63 -2.52
C PRO A 110 11.15 17.58 -2.29
N ASN A 111 11.67 16.55 -1.62
CA ASN A 111 13.09 16.41 -1.29
C ASN A 111 13.77 15.22 -2.00
N ARG A 112 13.68 15.17 -3.33
CA ARG A 112 14.70 14.47 -4.13
C ARG A 112 15.33 15.49 -5.07
N HIS A 113 16.44 16.04 -4.61
CA HIS A 113 17.44 16.60 -5.51
C HIS A 113 18.09 15.41 -6.21
N ASP A 114 17.68 15.19 -7.45
CA ASP A 114 18.52 14.57 -8.46
C ASP A 114 19.28 15.71 -9.16
#